data_AF-A0AAE9LDN3-F1
#
_entry.id   AF-A0AAE9LDN3-F1
#
_cell.length_a   1.000
_cell.length_b   1.000
_cell.length_c   1.000
_cell.angle_alpha   90.00
_cell.angle_beta   90.00
_cell.angle_gamma   90.00
#
_symmetry.space_group_name_H-M   'P 1'
#
loop_
_entity.id
_entity.type
_entity.pdbx_description
1 polymer ?
#
loop_
_entity_poly.entity_id
_entity_poly.type
_entity_poly.pdbx_seq_one_letter_code
_entity_poly.pdbx_strand_id
1 'polypeptide(L)'
;MYKIFNKKHNKYLSYFKTPTIQGTYTLLLLESGSSLNQGYTWDKTPSKDQSFTLKASELDASLIGLGNGTPDNAVGTTIAWVAKSDYLPALPLLYNGTTISLTTGSTFLSGASDAPYVYFVTGQEDPWEFQPI
;
A
#
# COMPACT_ATOMS: atom_id res chain seq x y z
N MET A 1 0.89 -8.36 -13.28
CA MET A 1 1.56 -8.35 -11.97
C MET A 1 2.70 -7.35 -11.99
N TYR A 2 2.96 -6.71 -10.85
CA TYR A 2 3.99 -5.68 -10.70
C TYR A 2 4.69 -5.80 -9.34
N LYS A 3 5.95 -5.38 -9.26
CA LYS A 3 6.53 -4.86 -8.02
C LYS A 3 6.31 -3.35 -7.99
N ILE A 4 6.05 -2.79 -6.82
CA ILE A 4 5.79 -1.35 -6.68
C ILE A 4 6.91 -0.77 -5.83
N PHE A 5 7.75 0.07 -6.43
CA PHE A 5 8.97 0.59 -5.83
C PHE A 5 8.79 2.04 -5.38
N ASN A 6 9.10 2.33 -4.13
CA ASN A 6 9.16 3.68 -3.57
C ASN A 6 10.57 4.25 -3.77
N LYS A 7 10.70 5.27 -4.61
CA LYS A 7 12.01 5.87 -4.93
C LYS A 7 12.58 6.70 -3.79
N LYS A 8 11.73 7.31 -2.95
CA LYS A 8 12.19 8.14 -1.82
C LYS A 8 12.88 7.30 -0.75
N HIS A 9 12.36 6.11 -0.50
CA HIS A 9 12.89 5.22 0.54
C HIS A 9 13.75 4.06 -0.02
N ASN A 10 13.89 3.96 -1.34
CA ASN A 10 14.62 2.89 -2.02
C ASN A 10 14.17 1.47 -1.61
N LYS A 11 12.85 1.26 -1.54
CA LYS A 11 12.23 0.04 -1.02
C LYS A 11 10.95 -0.29 -1.78
N TYR A 12 10.50 -1.52 -1.69
CA TYR A 12 9.30 -2.03 -2.34
C TYR A 12 8.10 -2.06 -1.40
N LEU A 13 6.93 -1.74 -1.95
CA LEU A 13 5.66 -2.04 -1.31
C LEU A 13 5.51 -3.56 -1.20
N SER A 14 5.34 -4.03 0.01
CA SER A 14 5.27 -5.45 0.35
C SER A 14 4.16 -5.69 1.36
N TYR A 15 3.77 -6.95 1.52
CA TYR A 15 2.78 -7.37 2.51
C TYR A 15 3.34 -8.53 3.31
N PHE A 16 3.10 -8.53 4.62
CA PHE A 16 3.40 -9.69 5.45
C PHE A 16 2.39 -10.80 5.15
N LYS A 17 2.85 -12.04 4.95
CA LYS A 17 1.95 -13.15 4.59
C LYS A 17 1.15 -13.71 5.76
N THR A 18 1.56 -13.38 6.98
CA THR A 18 0.81 -13.74 8.19
C THR A 18 -0.21 -12.63 8.50
N PRO A 19 -1.50 -12.96 8.65
CA PRO A 19 -2.50 -11.97 9.00
C PRO A 19 -2.34 -11.51 10.46
N THR A 20 -2.82 -10.31 10.74
CA THR A 20 -3.08 -9.82 12.09
C THR A 20 -4.26 -10.59 12.71
N ILE A 21 -4.46 -10.42 14.02
CA ILE A 21 -5.61 -11.02 14.73
C ILE A 21 -6.98 -10.56 14.18
N GLN A 22 -7.01 -9.46 13.43
CA GLN A 22 -8.22 -8.90 12.83
C GLN A 22 -8.45 -9.39 11.39
N GLY A 23 -7.63 -10.30 10.87
CA GLY A 23 -7.77 -10.84 9.50
C GLY A 23 -7.27 -9.92 8.40
N THR A 24 -6.58 -8.83 8.75
CA THR A 24 -5.87 -7.96 7.81
C THR A 24 -4.40 -8.37 7.72
N TYR A 25 -3.69 -7.97 6.66
CA TYR A 25 -2.25 -8.20 6.53
C TYR A 25 -1.53 -6.86 6.48
N THR A 26 -0.44 -6.77 7.24
CA THR A 26 0.38 -5.57 7.35
C THR A 26 1.05 -5.24 6.04
N LEU A 27 0.92 -3.99 5.60
CA LEU A 27 1.72 -3.44 4.52
C LEU A 27 3.04 -2.91 5.03
N LEU A 28 4.10 -3.28 4.31
CA LEU A 28 5.46 -2.95 4.67
C LEU A 28 6.22 -2.32 3.51
N LEU A 29 7.21 -1.52 3.85
CA LEU A 29 8.17 -0.95 2.92
C LEU A 29 9.52 -1.62 3.16
N LEU A 30 9.92 -2.52 2.25
CA LEU A 30 11.06 -3.42 2.43
C LEU A 30 11.93 -3.52 1.19
N GLU A 31 13.21 -3.79 1.38
CA GLU A 31 14.14 -4.14 0.30
C GLU A 31 13.73 -5.47 -0.35
N SER A 32 14.10 -5.72 -1.62
CA SER A 32 13.68 -6.91 -2.40
C SER A 32 14.22 -8.25 -1.88
N GLY A 33 15.16 -8.24 -0.94
CA GLY A 33 15.81 -9.41 -0.35
C GLY A 33 15.57 -9.58 1.16
N SER A 34 14.56 -8.92 1.72
CA SER A 34 14.21 -9.09 3.14
C SER A 34 13.99 -10.56 3.50
N SER A 35 14.47 -10.99 4.67
CA SER A 35 14.28 -12.34 5.18
C SER A 35 12.92 -12.56 5.87
N LEU A 36 12.06 -11.54 5.94
CA LEU A 36 10.72 -11.69 6.53
C LEU A 36 9.82 -12.52 5.61
N ASN A 37 8.76 -13.10 6.16
CA ASN A 37 7.77 -13.85 5.39
C ASN A 37 6.82 -12.89 4.65
N GLN A 38 7.32 -12.25 3.59
CA GLN A 38 6.60 -11.21 2.84
C GLN A 38 6.40 -11.57 1.36
N GLY A 39 5.41 -10.93 0.73
CA GLY A 39 5.25 -10.91 -0.72
C GLY A 39 5.39 -9.49 -1.29
N TYR A 40 5.73 -9.41 -2.58
CA TYR A 40 6.00 -8.15 -3.31
C TYR A 40 5.20 -8.02 -4.60
N THR A 41 4.38 -9.02 -4.91
CA THR A 41 3.70 -9.10 -6.19
C THR A 41 2.28 -8.55 -6.05
N TRP A 42 2.01 -7.53 -6.85
CA TRP A 42 0.74 -6.82 -6.85
C TRP A 42 0.06 -6.93 -8.20
N ASP A 43 -1.24 -7.20 -8.17
CA ASP A 43 -2.12 -6.97 -9.30
C ASP A 43 -2.69 -5.56 -9.22
N LYS A 44 -2.59 -4.86 -10.35
CA LYS A 44 -3.17 -3.55 -10.57
C LYS A 44 -4.43 -3.74 -11.41
N THR A 45 -5.59 -3.67 -10.78
CA THR A 45 -6.87 -3.93 -11.44
C THR A 45 -7.55 -2.59 -11.75
N PRO A 46 -7.83 -2.28 -13.03
CA PRO A 46 -8.60 -1.09 -13.37
C PRO A 46 -9.95 -1.05 -12.66
N SER A 47 -10.36 0.14 -12.22
CA SER A 47 -11.63 0.43 -11.57
C SER A 47 -12.31 1.63 -12.26
N LYS A 48 -13.41 2.13 -11.71
CA LYS A 48 -14.18 3.26 -12.27
C LYS A 48 -13.33 4.53 -12.35
N ASP A 49 -13.69 5.43 -13.26
CA ASP A 49 -13.16 6.79 -13.32
C ASP A 49 -11.61 6.87 -13.39
N GLN A 50 -11.01 5.98 -14.19
CA GLN A 50 -9.55 5.87 -14.38
C GLN A 50 -8.75 5.48 -13.12
N SER A 51 -9.45 5.12 -12.04
CA SER A 51 -8.82 4.59 -10.84
C SER A 51 -8.44 3.11 -10.99
N PHE A 52 -7.73 2.58 -10.02
CA PHE A 52 -7.41 1.17 -9.91
C PHE A 52 -7.46 0.70 -8.46
N THR A 53 -7.53 -0.61 -8.26
CA THR A 53 -7.33 -1.24 -6.96
C THR A 53 -6.02 -2.04 -6.98
N LEU A 54 -5.40 -2.15 -5.81
CA LEU A 54 -4.23 -3.00 -5.62
C LEU A 54 -4.62 -4.28 -4.91
N LYS A 55 -4.17 -5.41 -5.43
CA LYS A 55 -4.39 -6.73 -4.86
C LYS A 55 -3.06 -7.44 -4.67
N ALA A 56 -2.80 -7.91 -3.46
CA ALA A 56 -1.70 -8.79 -3.13
C ALA A 56 -1.96 -10.15 -3.79
N SER A 57 -1.22 -10.46 -4.86
CA SER A 57 -1.52 -11.58 -5.77
C SER A 57 -1.52 -12.93 -5.04
N GLU A 58 -0.58 -13.13 -4.12
CA GLU A 58 -0.44 -14.40 -3.40
C GLU A 58 -1.49 -14.62 -2.31
N LEU A 59 -2.05 -13.55 -1.77
CA LEU A 59 -2.99 -13.62 -0.64
C LEU A 59 -4.45 -13.58 -1.07
N ASP A 60 -4.70 -13.30 -2.35
CA ASP A 60 -6.04 -12.99 -2.86
C ASP A 60 -6.70 -11.83 -2.08
N ALA A 61 -5.89 -10.88 -1.62
CA ALA A 61 -6.29 -9.81 -0.70
C ALA A 61 -6.12 -8.42 -1.35
N SER A 62 -7.10 -7.55 -1.19
CA SER A 62 -7.06 -6.18 -1.73
C SER A 62 -6.59 -5.17 -0.70
N LEU A 63 -5.92 -4.13 -1.16
CA LEU A 63 -5.59 -2.95 -0.36
C LEU A 63 -6.87 -2.29 0.15
N ILE A 64 -6.90 -2.07 1.45
CA ILE A 64 -7.94 -1.41 2.19
C ILE A 64 -7.35 -0.31 3.08
N GLY A 65 -8.15 0.72 3.37
CA GLY A 65 -7.78 1.80 4.29
C GLY A 65 -8.48 1.55 5.61
N LEU A 66 -7.73 1.13 6.62
CA LEU A 66 -8.29 0.91 7.95
C LEU A 66 -7.42 1.54 9.04
N GLY A 67 -8.02 2.50 9.74
CA GLY A 67 -7.63 2.89 11.09
C GLY A 67 -6.63 4.03 11.17
N ASN A 68 -6.85 4.88 12.18
CA ASN A 68 -5.85 5.79 12.71
C ASN A 68 -4.81 4.95 13.45
N GLY A 69 -3.66 4.77 12.83
CA GLY A 69 -2.46 4.38 13.55
C GLY A 69 -1.40 5.43 13.25
N THR A 70 -0.84 5.99 14.31
CA THR A 70 0.24 6.95 14.27
C THR A 70 1.56 6.19 14.27
N PRO A 71 2.40 6.28 13.24
CA PRO A 71 3.84 6.08 13.46
C PRO A 71 4.39 7.27 14.28
N ASP A 72 3.90 8.48 14.00
CA ASP A 72 4.31 9.73 14.66
C ASP A 72 3.22 10.79 14.48
N ASN A 73 2.50 11.14 15.54
CA ASN A 73 1.69 12.36 15.84
C ASN A 73 1.15 13.31 14.74
N ALA A 74 1.08 12.92 13.48
CA ALA A 74 0.63 13.73 12.35
C ALA A 74 -0.87 13.51 12.16
N VAL A 75 -1.64 14.55 12.43
CA VAL A 75 -3.06 14.64 12.06
C VAL A 75 -3.21 14.32 10.57
N GLY A 76 -4.10 13.39 10.21
CA GLY A 76 -4.36 13.02 8.81
C GLY A 76 -3.61 11.79 8.29
N THR A 77 -3.10 10.92 9.18
CA THR A 77 -2.45 9.66 8.80
C THR A 77 -3.39 8.47 8.97
N THR A 78 -3.49 7.60 7.95
CA THR A 78 -4.25 6.34 7.96
C THR A 78 -3.33 5.18 7.62
N ILE A 79 -3.31 4.11 8.42
CA ILE A 79 -2.47 2.94 8.08
C ILE A 79 -3.09 2.17 6.91
N ALA A 80 -2.25 1.78 5.96
CA ALA A 80 -2.64 0.93 4.85
C ALA A 80 -2.57 -0.55 5.27
N TRP A 81 -3.58 -1.32 4.91
CA TRP A 81 -3.61 -2.77 5.13
C TRP A 81 -4.12 -3.48 3.88
N VAL A 82 -3.92 -4.78 3.75
CA VAL A 82 -4.69 -5.59 2.79
C VAL A 82 -5.62 -6.54 3.54
N ALA A 83 -6.78 -6.86 2.97
CA ALA A 83 -7.67 -7.91 3.46
C ALA A 83 -8.34 -8.62 2.30
N LYS A 84 -8.88 -9.81 2.54
CA LYS A 84 -9.67 -10.53 1.53
C LYS A 84 -10.88 -9.70 1.11
N SER A 85 -11.26 -9.80 -0.17
CA SER A 85 -12.24 -8.91 -0.80
C SER A 85 -13.67 -9.04 -0.25
N ASP A 86 -13.97 -10.12 0.45
CA ASP A 86 -15.23 -10.37 1.15
C ASP A 86 -15.31 -9.66 2.50
N TYR A 87 -14.19 -9.19 3.05
CA TYR A 87 -14.14 -8.49 4.33
C TYR A 87 -14.53 -7.01 4.19
N LEU A 88 -13.91 -6.30 3.24
CA LEU A 88 -14.12 -4.87 3.01
C LEU A 88 -13.89 -4.49 1.54
N PRO A 89 -14.52 -3.40 1.05
CA PRO A 89 -14.30 -2.92 -0.30
C PRO A 89 -12.85 -2.47 -0.49
N ALA A 90 -12.27 -2.84 -1.63
CA ALA A 90 -10.94 -2.41 -2.03
C ALA A 90 -10.88 -0.88 -2.20
N LEU A 91 -9.76 -0.27 -1.82
CA LEU A 91 -9.55 1.16 -2.01
C LEU A 91 -9.32 1.50 -3.49
N PRO A 92 -10.13 2.39 -4.07
CA PRO A 92 -9.83 2.97 -5.37
C PRO A 92 -8.69 3.99 -5.24
N LEU A 93 -7.69 3.86 -6.11
CA LEU A 93 -6.47 4.66 -6.14
C LEU A 93 -6.29 5.34 -7.49
N LEU A 94 -5.62 6.49 -7.48
CA LEU A 94 -5.12 7.18 -8.67
C LEU A 94 -3.60 7.03 -8.76
N TYR A 95 -3.08 7.02 -9.98
CA TYR A 95 -1.64 7.04 -10.25
C TYR A 95 -1.36 7.98 -11.42
N ASN A 96 -0.63 9.07 -11.15
CA ASN A 96 -0.34 10.10 -12.14
C ASN A 96 1.00 9.87 -12.89
N GLY A 97 1.58 8.67 -12.77
CA GLY A 97 2.91 8.36 -13.31
C GLY A 97 4.04 8.48 -12.29
N THR A 98 3.81 9.15 -11.16
CA THR A 98 4.79 9.25 -10.07
C THR A 98 4.21 8.98 -8.70
N THR A 99 2.99 9.44 -8.38
CA THR A 99 2.44 9.32 -7.03
C THR A 99 1.18 8.44 -7.02
N ILE A 100 0.94 7.74 -5.91
CA ILE A 100 -0.27 6.97 -5.67
C ILE A 100 -1.12 7.72 -4.65
N SER A 101 -2.38 8.03 -4.98
CA SER A 101 -3.29 8.77 -4.10
C SER A 101 -4.65 8.10 -3.98
N LEU A 102 -5.40 8.47 -2.95
CA LEU A 102 -6.83 8.15 -2.88
C LEU A 102 -7.59 8.94 -3.95
N THR A 103 -8.70 8.37 -4.45
CA THR A 103 -9.61 9.09 -5.37
C THR A 103 -10.35 10.26 -4.70
N THR A 104 -10.44 10.26 -3.37
CA THR A 104 -11.24 11.20 -2.59
C THR A 104 -10.53 12.50 -2.21
N GLY A 105 -9.26 12.69 -2.57
CA GLY A 105 -8.56 13.95 -2.31
C GLY A 105 -7.03 13.83 -2.24
N SER A 106 -6.41 14.82 -1.59
CA SER A 106 -4.95 15.03 -1.55
C SER A 106 -4.21 14.15 -0.53
N THR A 107 -4.62 12.89 -0.40
CA THR A 107 -4.00 11.91 0.49
C THR A 107 -3.25 10.87 -0.33
N PHE A 108 -1.96 10.71 -0.02
CA PHE A 108 -1.03 9.93 -0.82
C PHE A 108 -0.48 8.74 -0.05
N LEU A 109 -0.23 7.64 -0.76
CA LEU A 109 0.48 6.50 -0.22
C LEU A 109 1.94 6.89 0.03
N SER A 110 2.44 6.62 1.22
CA SER A 110 3.78 6.92 1.68
C SER A 110 4.28 5.80 2.59
N GLY A 111 5.56 5.82 2.95
CA GLY A 111 6.08 4.99 4.04
C GLY A 111 7.02 5.77 4.96
N ALA A 112 7.43 5.10 6.03
CA ALA A 112 8.43 5.66 6.94
C ALA A 112 9.83 5.11 6.60
N SER A 113 10.84 5.96 6.76
CA SER A 113 12.24 5.52 6.70
C SER A 113 12.58 4.61 7.89
N ASP A 114 12.06 4.97 9.07
CA ASP A 114 12.51 4.46 10.37
C ASP A 114 11.65 3.29 10.87
N ALA A 115 10.45 3.12 10.31
CA ALA A 115 9.58 1.98 10.55
C ALA A 115 9.13 1.41 9.21
N PRO A 116 9.14 0.08 9.01
CA PRO A 116 8.86 -0.52 7.72
C PRO A 116 7.37 -0.46 7.36
N TYR A 117 6.55 0.42 7.94
CA TYR A 117 5.11 0.48 7.67
C TYR A 117 4.77 1.46 6.55
N VAL A 118 3.62 1.21 5.93
CA VAL A 118 3.08 2.01 4.84
C VAL A 118 1.79 2.67 5.31
N TYR A 119 1.58 3.92 4.95
CA TYR A 119 0.43 4.71 5.38
C TYR A 119 0.01 5.69 4.30
N PHE A 120 -1.19 6.23 4.47
CA PHE A 120 -1.73 7.32 3.69
C PHE A 120 -1.59 8.62 4.49
N VAL A 121 -1.04 9.66 3.87
CA VAL A 121 -0.72 10.95 4.49
C VAL A 121 -1.18 12.10 3.61
N THR A 122 -1.70 13.16 4.23
CA THR A 122 -2.10 14.38 3.52
C THR A 122 -0.87 15.23 3.18
N GLY A 123 -0.79 15.68 1.91
CA GLY A 123 0.18 16.68 1.48
C GLY A 123 1.64 16.22 1.34
N GLN A 124 1.96 14.96 1.66
CA GLN A 124 3.27 14.36 1.40
C GLN A 124 3.19 13.39 0.24
N GLU A 125 4.00 13.62 -0.80
CA GLU A 125 4.00 12.81 -2.00
C GLU A 125 5.28 11.97 -2.10
N ASP A 126 5.14 10.66 -1.93
CA ASP A 126 6.24 9.74 -2.23
C ASP A 126 6.19 9.30 -3.71
N PRO A 127 7.32 9.31 -4.42
CA PRO A 127 7.42 8.80 -5.78
C PRO A 127 7.43 7.25 -5.81
N TRP A 128 6.45 6.69 -6.50
CA TRP A 128 6.24 5.26 -6.74
C TRP A 128 6.41 4.88 -8.22
N GLU A 129 6.95 3.71 -8.45
CA GLU A 129 7.16 3.12 -9.78
C GLU A 129 6.57 1.71 -9.84
N PHE A 130 5.73 1.46 -10.84
CA PHE A 130 5.25 0.12 -11.15
C PHE A 130 6.25 -0.57 -12.07
N GLN A 131 6.88 -1.63 -11.58
CA GLN A 131 7.85 -2.44 -12.31
C GLN A 131 7.16 -3.76 -12.73
N PRO A 132 6.95 -4.00 -14.04
CA PRO A 132 6.38 -5.26 -14.52
C PRO A 132 7.25 -6.46 -14.11
N ILE A 133 6.59 -7.60 -13.85
CA ILE A 133 7.23 -8.90 -13.56
C ILE A 133 6.99 -9.83 -14.74
#